data_AF-A0A2S9YFZ0-F1
#
_entry.id   AF-A0A2S9YFZ0-F1
#
_cell.length_a   1.000
_cell.length_b   1.000
_cell.length_c   1.000
_cell.angle_alpha   90.00
_cell.angle_beta   90.00
_cell.angle_gamma   90.00
#
_symmetry.space_group_name_H-M   'P 1'
#
loop_
_entity.id
_entity.type
_entity.pdbx_description
1 polymer ?
#
loop_
_entity_poly.entity_id
_entity_poly.type
_entity_poly.pdbx_seq_one_letter_code
_entity_poly.pdbx_strand_id
1 'polypeptide(L)'
;MRCGAWLDTLGVRSSFGRRLGALGIVVLGLGSGCKAEPSVEPAAAGEQPESASEGARPGEWVMAYGAQTIYVHADPALGGEVERLLLLFGDLLAESVPLTAKTRLPIGWTTLTFAADQDRLVVEEPDYDNDPEANTRPDISVSLATLARQRAVLEQVGVPGEAIDFDQHVLTVTGVLERDEVMLVRVESPGGRLTGWRLTPAEGLEEADEVESVPVHVIFNARPELLDAMLLPPGYLALYGGGRLTTIVNEANEIVWDWATDGDLPRDRASELGSLIGAGAFVPKPRPKPLLEPL
;
A
#
# COMPACT_ATOMS: atom_id res chain seq x y z
N MET A 1 -27.76 -24.12 -7.01
CA MET A 1 -27.18 -24.21 -8.37
C MET A 1 -25.75 -24.69 -8.22
N ARG A 2 -25.27 -25.62 -9.07
CA ARG A 2 -23.99 -26.32 -8.89
C ARG A 2 -22.88 -25.55 -9.60
N CYS A 3 -22.01 -24.87 -8.85
CA CYS A 3 -20.73 -24.36 -9.35
C CYS A 3 -19.66 -25.44 -9.21
N GLY A 4 -19.16 -25.95 -10.33
CA GLY A 4 -18.05 -26.89 -10.36
C GLY A 4 -17.46 -26.95 -11.75
N ALA A 5 -16.12 -26.97 -11.80
CA ALA A 5 -15.24 -27.06 -12.96
C ALA A 5 -14.82 -25.72 -13.60
N TRP A 6 -13.85 -25.02 -12.99
CA TRP A 6 -13.11 -23.92 -13.63
C TRP A 6 -11.67 -23.80 -13.08
N LEU A 7 -10.86 -24.84 -13.20
CA LEU A 7 -9.39 -24.76 -13.04
C LEU A 7 -8.76 -25.79 -13.96
N ASP A 8 -8.20 -25.34 -15.09
CA ASP A 8 -7.03 -25.92 -15.76
C ASP A 8 -6.96 -25.43 -17.21
N THR A 9 -6.26 -24.32 -17.47
CA THR A 9 -5.44 -24.17 -18.68
C THR A 9 -4.70 -22.84 -18.66
N LEU A 10 -3.36 -22.90 -18.59
CA LEU A 10 -2.40 -22.24 -19.51
C LEU A 10 -1.05 -22.05 -18.78
N GLY A 11 -0.14 -22.98 -19.05
CA GLY A 11 1.26 -22.91 -18.64
C GLY A 11 2.05 -21.95 -19.53
N VAL A 12 2.80 -21.06 -18.89
CA VAL A 12 3.74 -20.14 -19.55
C VAL A 12 5.17 -20.65 -19.31
N ARG A 13 5.90 -20.93 -20.38
CA ARG A 13 7.33 -21.27 -20.37
C ARG A 13 8.17 -19.98 -20.49
N SER A 14 9.01 -19.72 -19.50
CA SER A 14 10.06 -18.70 -19.53
C SER A 14 11.30 -19.17 -20.30
N SER A 15 11.93 -18.28 -21.08
CA SER A 15 13.31 -18.47 -21.54
C SER A 15 14.18 -17.25 -21.27
N PHE A 16 15.22 -17.51 -20.48
CA PHE A 16 16.39 -16.69 -20.16
C PHE A 16 17.21 -16.28 -21.40
N GLY A 17 17.85 -15.09 -21.34
CA GLY A 17 18.91 -14.67 -22.26
C GLY A 17 19.84 -13.63 -21.63
N ARG A 18 21.15 -13.91 -21.60
CA ARG A 18 22.21 -13.23 -20.82
C ARG A 18 22.84 -12.01 -21.51
N ARG A 19 23.41 -11.16 -20.63
CA ARG A 19 24.48 -10.13 -20.68
C ARG A 19 25.54 -10.18 -21.81
N LEU A 20 26.04 -8.99 -22.15
CA LEU A 20 27.44 -8.54 -22.36
C LEU A 20 27.36 -7.00 -22.62
N GLY A 21 28.19 -6.06 -22.15
CA GLY A 21 29.54 -6.08 -21.61
C GLY A 21 30.45 -5.17 -22.47
N ALA A 22 30.81 -3.98 -21.99
CA ALA A 22 31.89 -3.08 -22.49
C ALA A 22 31.69 -1.68 -21.86
N LEU A 23 32.65 -0.79 -21.61
CA LEU A 23 34.11 -0.69 -21.52
C LEU A 23 34.34 0.81 -21.19
N GLY A 24 35.33 1.24 -20.40
CA GLY A 24 35.62 2.68 -20.34
C GLY A 24 36.45 3.20 -19.17
N ILE A 25 37.76 3.11 -19.34
CA ILE A 25 38.95 3.57 -18.59
C ILE A 25 39.01 5.10 -18.24
N VAL A 26 39.42 5.39 -16.99
CA VAL A 26 40.49 6.30 -16.46
C VAL A 26 40.44 7.84 -16.68
N VAL A 27 40.67 8.65 -15.62
CA VAL A 27 41.88 9.50 -15.36
C VAL A 27 41.75 10.27 -14.03
N LEU A 28 42.90 10.36 -13.33
CA LEU A 28 43.22 11.04 -12.06
C LEU A 28 43.17 12.57 -12.10
N GLY A 29 42.96 13.19 -10.94
CA GLY A 29 43.29 14.60 -10.68
C GLY A 29 43.43 14.91 -9.19
N LEU A 30 44.67 14.93 -8.70
CA LEU A 30 45.08 15.42 -7.38
C LEU A 30 45.13 16.96 -7.36
N GLY A 31 44.81 17.58 -6.23
CA GLY A 31 45.02 19.00 -5.99
C GLY A 31 44.76 19.43 -4.55
N SER A 32 45.79 19.32 -3.70
CA SER A 32 45.87 19.91 -2.37
C SER A 32 46.07 21.43 -2.42
N GLY A 33 45.56 22.18 -1.44
CA GLY A 33 45.93 23.57 -1.21
C GLY A 33 45.27 24.20 0.02
N CYS A 34 46.00 24.21 1.14
CA CYS A 34 45.61 24.80 2.43
C CYS A 34 45.81 26.33 2.50
N LYS A 35 45.09 26.93 3.47
CA LYS A 35 45.33 28.17 4.27
C LYS A 35 45.02 29.54 3.64
N ALA A 36 44.11 30.30 4.29
CA ALA A 36 44.45 31.22 5.38
C ALA A 36 43.19 31.87 6.00
N GLU A 37 43.10 31.87 7.34
CA GLU A 37 42.19 32.71 8.14
C GLU A 37 42.69 34.16 8.21
N PRO A 38 41.78 35.11 8.48
CA PRO A 38 42.07 36.08 9.52
C PRO A 38 40.96 36.14 10.59
N SER A 39 41.44 36.11 11.82
CA SER A 39 40.80 36.41 13.09
C SER A 39 40.19 37.81 13.15
N VAL A 40 38.94 37.92 13.61
CA VAL A 40 38.35 39.14 14.16
C VAL A 40 37.74 38.80 15.54
N GLU A 41 38.11 39.62 16.51
CA GLU A 41 37.77 39.57 17.94
C GLU A 41 36.28 39.85 18.27
N PRO A 42 35.84 39.53 19.50
CA PRO A 42 34.45 39.23 19.83
C PRO A 42 33.65 40.45 20.28
N ALA A 43 32.35 40.49 19.92
CA ALA A 43 31.38 41.33 20.61
C ALA A 43 29.95 40.80 20.42
N ALA A 44 29.18 40.97 21.49
CA ALA A 44 27.72 40.85 21.61
C ALA A 44 27.15 39.43 21.82
N ALA A 45 26.94 39.16 23.12
CA ALA A 45 25.74 38.60 23.73
C ALA A 45 24.87 37.70 22.82
N GLY A 46 24.89 36.41 23.16
CA GLY A 46 24.06 35.40 22.52
C GLY A 46 22.57 35.72 22.66
N GLU A 47 21.94 35.98 21.53
CA GLU A 47 20.63 35.45 21.27
C GLU A 47 20.83 33.94 21.07
N GLN A 48 20.42 33.16 22.07
CA GLN A 48 20.11 31.76 21.86
C GLN A 48 19.16 31.72 20.67
N PRO A 49 19.41 30.89 19.63
CA PRO A 49 18.34 30.61 18.70
C PRO A 49 17.23 30.01 19.56
N GLU A 50 16.15 30.76 19.72
CA GLU A 50 14.85 30.21 20.08
C GLU A 50 14.73 28.97 19.21
N SER A 51 14.76 27.81 19.86
CA SER A 51 14.35 26.56 19.25
C SER A 51 12.92 26.82 18.80
N ALA A 52 12.78 27.25 17.54
CA ALA A 52 11.54 27.18 16.84
C ALA A 52 11.17 25.70 16.94
N SER A 53 10.26 25.39 17.84
CA SER A 53 9.43 24.22 17.67
C SER A 53 8.75 24.48 16.33
N GLU A 54 9.37 23.95 15.28
CA GLU A 54 8.87 23.89 13.92
C GLU A 54 7.45 23.35 14.06
N GLY A 55 6.46 24.26 14.02
CA GLY A 55 5.09 23.92 14.35
C GLY A 55 4.67 22.84 13.38
N ALA A 56 4.38 21.64 13.90
CA ALA A 56 3.98 20.50 13.10
C ALA A 56 2.94 20.97 12.09
N ARG A 57 3.26 20.88 10.80
CA ARG A 57 2.32 21.31 9.77
C ARG A 57 1.09 20.40 9.90
N PRO A 58 -0.13 20.93 9.73
CA PRO A 58 -1.31 20.07 9.70
C PRO A 58 -1.09 18.95 8.66
N GLY A 59 -1.27 17.69 9.08
CA GLY A 59 -1.08 16.53 8.21
C GLY A 59 0.37 16.03 8.13
N GLU A 60 1.26 16.46 9.02
CA GLU A 60 2.63 15.97 9.12
C GLU A 60 2.84 15.21 10.44
N TRP A 61 3.37 13.99 10.34
CA TRP A 61 3.80 13.17 11.47
C TRP A 61 5.29 12.86 11.35
N VAL A 62 5.95 12.84 12.51
CA VAL A 62 7.40 12.69 12.60
C VAL A 62 7.73 11.58 13.59
N MET A 63 8.67 10.72 13.22
CA MET A 63 9.15 9.63 14.06
C MET A 63 10.67 9.50 13.98
N ALA A 64 11.34 9.44 15.13
CA ALA A 64 12.77 9.10 15.17
C ALA A 64 12.97 7.62 14.78
N TYR A 65 13.93 7.36 13.89
CA TYR A 65 14.27 6.02 13.40
C TYR A 65 15.80 5.84 13.39
N GLY A 66 16.35 5.46 14.55
CA GLY A 66 17.79 5.36 14.75
C GLY A 66 18.49 6.71 14.61
N ALA A 67 19.35 6.86 13.60
CA ALA A 67 20.06 8.11 13.29
C ALA A 67 19.31 9.03 12.31
N GLN A 68 18.15 8.58 11.82
CA GLN A 68 17.34 9.29 10.83
C GLN A 68 15.98 9.66 11.43
N THR A 69 15.27 10.57 10.78
CA THR A 69 13.90 10.93 11.13
C THR A 69 12.97 10.62 9.98
N ILE A 70 11.90 9.88 10.23
CA ILE A 70 10.85 9.57 9.25
C ILE A 70 9.79 10.66 9.29
N TYR A 71 9.41 11.14 8.11
CA TYR A 71 8.35 12.12 7.89
C TYR A 71 7.23 11.47 7.08
N VAL A 72 6.01 11.58 7.59
CA VAL A 72 4.81 11.09 6.92
C VAL A 72 3.90 12.28 6.69
N HIS A 73 3.44 12.47 5.45
CA HIS A 73 2.42 13.45 5.12
C HIS A 73 1.14 12.74 4.68
N ALA A 74 0.01 13.11 5.27
CA ALA A 74 -1.30 12.60 4.92
C ALA A 74 -2.41 13.56 5.38
N ASP A 75 -3.63 13.34 4.91
CA ASP A 75 -4.83 14.02 5.39
C ASP A 75 -4.94 13.88 6.92
N PRO A 76 -5.07 15.00 7.68
CA PRO A 76 -5.28 14.97 9.13
C PRO A 76 -6.38 14.02 9.61
N ALA A 77 -7.44 13.80 8.81
CA ALA A 77 -8.52 12.87 9.13
C ALA A 77 -8.06 11.40 9.20
N LEU A 78 -6.93 11.07 8.57
CA LEU A 78 -6.34 9.73 8.56
C LEU A 78 -5.36 9.50 9.71
N GLY A 79 -5.34 10.34 10.74
CA GLY A 79 -4.37 10.26 11.84
C GLY A 79 -4.26 8.87 12.48
N GLY A 80 -5.38 8.16 12.69
CA GLY A 80 -5.34 6.80 13.24
C GLY A 80 -4.72 5.75 12.30
N GLU A 81 -4.73 5.98 10.98
CA GLU A 81 -4.01 5.14 10.01
C GLU A 81 -2.52 5.46 9.99
N VAL A 82 -2.17 6.73 10.11
CA VAL A 82 -0.77 7.15 10.24
C VAL A 82 -0.17 6.56 11.51
N GLU A 83 -0.86 6.62 12.65
CA GLU A 83 -0.41 6.01 13.90
C GLU A 83 -0.12 4.52 13.75
N ARG A 84 -0.95 3.77 13.02
CA ARG A 84 -0.70 2.34 12.75
C ARG A 84 0.50 2.11 11.85
N LEU A 85 0.72 2.98 10.87
CA LEU A 85 1.93 2.94 10.04
C LEU A 85 3.18 3.23 10.90
N LEU A 86 3.12 4.20 11.81
CA LEU A 86 4.22 4.49 12.72
C LEU A 86 4.50 3.32 13.69
N LEU A 87 3.47 2.58 14.14
CA LEU A 87 3.66 1.35 14.90
C LEU A 87 4.41 0.29 14.09
N LEU A 88 4.11 0.14 12.80
CA LEU A 88 4.87 -0.73 11.90
C LEU A 88 6.34 -0.30 11.81
N PHE A 89 6.62 1.00 11.68
CA PHE A 89 8.00 1.48 11.73
C PHE A 89 8.66 1.21 13.09
N GLY A 90 7.92 1.33 14.20
CA GLY A 90 8.41 0.97 15.54
C GLY A 90 8.84 -0.49 15.63
N ASP A 91 8.03 -1.40 15.09
CA ASP A 91 8.35 -2.83 15.01
C ASP A 91 9.63 -3.06 14.17
N LEU A 92 9.72 -2.45 12.99
CA LEU A 92 10.90 -2.55 12.12
C LEU A 92 12.18 -2.02 12.79
N LEU A 93 12.07 -0.91 13.54
CA LEU A 93 13.19 -0.35 14.29
C LEU A 93 13.64 -1.29 15.42
N ALA A 94 12.69 -1.86 16.16
CA ALA A 94 12.98 -2.83 17.23
C ALA A 94 13.68 -4.09 16.67
N GLU A 95 13.34 -4.48 15.45
CA GLU A 95 13.99 -5.56 14.71
C GLU A 95 15.30 -5.15 14.02
N SER A 96 15.74 -3.90 14.20
CA SER A 96 16.95 -3.33 13.57
C SER A 96 16.93 -3.40 12.04
N VAL A 97 15.75 -3.32 11.42
CA VAL A 97 15.60 -3.27 9.97
C VAL A 97 15.98 -1.87 9.48
N PRO A 98 16.98 -1.73 8.59
CA PRO A 98 17.34 -0.42 8.07
C PRO A 98 16.31 0.08 7.06
N LEU A 99 15.88 1.33 7.21
CA LEU A 99 15.12 2.05 6.19
C LEU A 99 16.05 3.02 5.45
N THR A 100 15.94 3.03 4.12
CA THR A 100 16.74 3.85 3.21
C THR A 100 15.89 4.25 2.02
N ALA A 101 16.39 5.15 1.18
CA ALA A 101 15.70 5.51 -0.08
C ALA A 101 15.54 4.35 -1.09
N LYS A 102 16.20 3.21 -0.85
CA LYS A 102 16.02 1.99 -1.67
C LYS A 102 14.99 1.04 -1.09
N THR A 103 14.52 1.29 0.12
CA THR A 103 13.54 0.43 0.78
C THR A 103 12.19 0.58 0.09
N ARG A 104 11.55 -0.56 -0.16
CA ARG A 104 10.18 -0.67 -0.63
C ARG A 104 9.41 -1.39 0.46
N LEU A 105 8.32 -0.79 0.93
CA LEU A 105 7.51 -1.32 2.02
C LEU A 105 6.11 -1.65 1.52
N PRO A 106 5.83 -2.93 1.20
CA PRO A 106 4.49 -3.37 0.85
C PRO A 106 3.54 -3.19 2.05
N ILE A 107 2.41 -2.53 1.80
CA ILE A 107 1.33 -2.30 2.76
C ILE A 107 -0.04 -2.51 2.10
N GLY A 108 -0.67 -3.64 2.40
CA GLY A 108 -2.02 -3.96 1.93
C GLY A 108 -2.08 -4.12 0.42
N TRP A 109 -2.44 -3.05 -0.29
CA TRP A 109 -2.67 -3.03 -1.75
C TRP A 109 -1.58 -2.30 -2.55
N THR A 110 -0.59 -1.74 -1.87
CA THR A 110 0.44 -0.91 -2.51
C THR A 110 1.80 -1.05 -1.82
N THR A 111 2.80 -0.36 -2.35
CA THR A 111 4.16 -0.35 -1.85
C THR A 111 4.62 1.10 -1.65
N LEU A 112 4.89 1.46 -0.39
CA LEU A 112 5.47 2.76 -0.05
C LEU A 112 6.98 2.76 -0.32
N THR A 113 7.48 3.93 -0.70
CA THR A 113 8.91 4.19 -0.90
C THR A 113 9.38 5.31 0.03
N PHE A 114 10.68 5.59 0.02
CA PHE A 114 11.26 6.62 0.86
C PHE A 114 12.15 7.53 0.01
N ALA A 115 11.98 8.84 0.15
CA ALA A 115 12.90 9.83 -0.38
C ALA A 115 13.84 10.29 0.73
N ALA A 116 15.15 10.25 0.47
CA ALA A 116 16.14 10.76 1.41
C ALA A 116 16.37 12.26 1.18
N ASP A 117 16.20 13.04 2.25
CA ASP A 117 16.55 14.45 2.32
C ASP A 117 17.42 14.69 3.58
N GLN A 118 18.74 14.73 3.40
CA GLN A 118 19.71 14.85 4.50
C GLN A 118 19.54 13.75 5.57
N ASP A 119 19.11 14.10 6.78
CA ASP A 119 18.82 13.21 7.91
C ASP A 119 17.35 12.78 7.97
N ARG A 120 16.57 13.12 6.94
CA ARG A 120 15.14 12.87 6.81
C ARG A 120 14.89 11.76 5.79
N LEU A 121 13.95 10.88 6.12
CA LEU A 121 13.30 9.98 5.17
C LEU A 121 11.83 10.37 5.07
N VAL A 122 11.44 10.89 3.91
CA VAL A 122 10.05 11.18 3.60
C VAL A 122 9.42 9.93 3.04
N VAL A 123 8.30 9.49 3.62
CA VAL A 123 7.52 8.36 3.11
C VAL A 123 6.72 8.83 1.91
N GLU A 124 6.76 8.06 0.83
CA GLU A 124 6.09 8.38 -0.42
C GLU A 124 5.20 7.23 -0.88
N GLU A 125 4.08 7.56 -1.52
CA GLU A 125 3.23 6.61 -2.23
C GLU A 125 3.43 6.73 -3.75
N PRO A 126 3.06 5.71 -4.53
CA PRO A 126 2.93 5.84 -5.99
C PRO A 126 2.04 7.02 -6.37
N ASP A 127 2.40 7.75 -7.43
CA ASP A 127 1.60 8.88 -7.92
C ASP A 127 0.40 8.39 -8.76
N TYR A 128 -0.67 7.96 -8.08
CA TYR A 128 -1.87 7.39 -8.72
C TYR A 128 -2.60 8.34 -9.66
N ASP A 129 -2.43 9.66 -9.50
CA ASP A 129 -3.06 10.66 -10.35
C ASP A 129 -2.34 10.84 -11.70
N ASN A 130 -1.11 10.35 -11.81
CA ASN A 130 -0.27 10.50 -13.01
C ASN A 130 0.25 9.14 -13.50
N ASP A 131 1.48 8.77 -13.12
CA ASP A 131 2.13 7.52 -13.51
C ASP A 131 2.67 6.84 -12.24
N PRO A 132 1.88 5.94 -11.61
CA PRO A 132 2.25 5.31 -10.35
C PRO A 132 3.36 4.27 -10.50
N GLU A 133 3.64 3.77 -11.71
CA GLU A 133 4.76 2.83 -11.91
C GLU A 133 6.11 3.57 -11.97
N ALA A 134 6.12 4.83 -12.46
CA ALA A 134 7.34 5.62 -12.63
C ALA A 134 7.57 6.68 -11.54
N ASN A 135 6.50 7.21 -10.95
CA ASN A 135 6.56 8.39 -10.06
C ASN A 135 5.98 8.11 -8.69
N THR A 136 6.45 8.87 -7.72
CA THR A 136 6.03 8.84 -6.32
C THR A 136 5.73 10.24 -5.84
N ARG A 137 4.97 10.36 -4.75
CA ARG A 137 4.63 11.62 -4.11
C ARG A 137 4.67 11.52 -2.58
N PRO A 138 4.97 12.62 -1.87
CA PRO A 138 5.14 12.61 -0.42
C PRO A 138 3.83 12.53 0.39
N ASP A 139 2.69 12.84 -0.21
CA ASP A 139 1.37 12.71 0.44
C ASP A 139 0.84 11.29 0.26
N ILE A 140 0.74 10.51 1.34
CA ILE A 140 0.33 9.10 1.33
C ILE A 140 -1.16 8.88 1.63
N SER A 141 -1.98 9.93 1.50
CA SER A 141 -3.41 9.88 1.86
C SER A 141 -4.20 8.82 1.09
N VAL A 142 -3.90 8.61 -0.20
CA VAL A 142 -4.67 7.67 -1.02
C VAL A 142 -4.43 6.24 -0.59
N SER A 143 -3.18 5.89 -0.32
CA SER A 143 -2.78 4.58 0.19
C SER A 143 -3.46 4.29 1.52
N LEU A 144 -3.39 5.23 2.46
CA LEU A 144 -3.94 5.07 3.81
C LEU A 144 -5.47 5.05 3.81
N ALA A 145 -6.13 5.92 3.06
CA ALA A 145 -7.59 5.93 2.96
C ALA A 145 -8.12 4.61 2.38
N THR A 146 -7.45 4.07 1.35
CA THR A 146 -7.83 2.78 0.76
C THR A 146 -7.55 1.62 1.72
N LEU A 147 -6.41 1.64 2.42
CA LEU A 147 -6.08 0.65 3.43
C LEU A 147 -7.09 0.65 4.60
N ALA A 148 -7.59 1.82 4.99
CA ALA A 148 -8.63 1.95 6.02
C ALA A 148 -9.93 1.25 5.59
N ARG A 149 -10.39 1.49 4.36
CA ARG A 149 -11.60 0.84 3.81
C ARG A 149 -11.43 -0.68 3.72
N GLN A 150 -10.27 -1.13 3.24
CA GLN A 150 -9.94 -2.56 3.17
C GLN A 150 -9.90 -3.21 4.56
N ARG A 151 -9.33 -2.52 5.55
CA ARG A 151 -9.32 -3.03 6.92
C ARG A 151 -10.73 -3.12 7.49
N ALA A 152 -11.60 -2.14 7.25
CA ALA A 152 -12.98 -2.20 7.70
C ALA A 152 -13.71 -3.44 7.15
N VAL A 153 -13.48 -3.80 5.88
CA VAL A 153 -14.00 -5.04 5.29
C VAL A 153 -13.44 -6.27 6.02
N LEU A 154 -12.12 -6.35 6.20
CA LEU A 154 -11.47 -7.49 6.86
C LEU A 154 -11.93 -7.66 8.32
N GLU A 155 -12.08 -6.56 9.06
CA GLU A 155 -12.58 -6.56 10.43
C GLU A 155 -14.05 -6.98 10.51
N GLN A 156 -14.88 -6.53 9.56
CA GLN A 156 -16.28 -6.90 9.49
C GLN A 156 -16.46 -8.40 9.22
N VAL A 157 -15.67 -8.96 8.31
CA VAL A 157 -15.70 -10.38 7.94
C VAL A 157 -14.96 -11.25 8.96
N GLY A 158 -14.02 -10.67 9.71
CA GLY A 158 -13.27 -11.37 10.76
C GLY A 158 -12.14 -12.27 10.23
N VAL A 159 -11.51 -11.89 9.11
CA VAL A 159 -10.46 -12.68 8.45
C VAL A 159 -9.15 -11.90 8.28
N PRO A 160 -7.99 -12.59 8.24
CA PRO A 160 -6.75 -11.95 7.84
C PRO A 160 -6.82 -11.55 6.37
N GLY A 161 -6.20 -10.41 6.04
CA GLY A 161 -6.06 -9.98 4.65
C GLY A 161 -4.89 -10.65 3.94
N GLU A 162 -5.03 -10.84 2.63
CA GLU A 162 -3.96 -11.22 1.72
C GLU A 162 -3.58 -10.01 0.87
N ALA A 163 -2.32 -9.59 0.98
CA ALA A 163 -1.82 -8.41 0.29
C ALA A 163 -1.82 -8.59 -1.24
N ILE A 164 -2.06 -7.49 -1.93
CA ILE A 164 -1.82 -7.32 -3.36
C ILE A 164 -0.92 -6.09 -3.56
N ASP A 165 -0.47 -5.84 -4.78
CA ASP A 165 0.25 -4.60 -5.10
C ASP A 165 -0.45 -3.83 -6.21
N PHE A 166 -0.22 -2.52 -6.27
CA PHE A 166 -0.95 -1.61 -7.17
C PHE A 166 -0.60 -1.86 -8.65
N ASP A 167 0.56 -2.46 -8.90
CA ASP A 167 1.09 -2.83 -10.21
C ASP A 167 0.78 -4.30 -10.57
N GLN A 168 0.17 -5.06 -9.65
CA GLN A 168 -0.43 -6.35 -9.96
C GLN A 168 -1.72 -6.15 -10.74
N HIS A 169 -2.20 -7.22 -11.35
CA HIS A 169 -3.27 -7.22 -12.34
C HIS A 169 -4.45 -8.07 -11.90
N VAL A 170 -5.63 -7.59 -12.24
CA VAL A 170 -6.91 -8.27 -12.11
C VAL A 170 -7.32 -8.72 -13.52
N LEU A 171 -7.86 -9.92 -13.64
CA LEU A 171 -8.47 -10.34 -14.89
C LEU A 171 -9.87 -9.75 -14.97
N THR A 172 -10.18 -9.00 -16.01
CA THR A 172 -11.45 -8.29 -16.15
C THR A 172 -12.12 -8.68 -17.45
N VAL A 173 -13.46 -8.69 -17.48
CA VAL A 173 -14.20 -8.67 -18.75
C VAL A 173 -14.09 -7.27 -19.35
N THR A 174 -13.83 -7.19 -20.66
CA THR A 174 -13.76 -5.91 -21.37
C THR A 174 -15.06 -5.11 -21.17
N GLY A 175 -14.93 -3.86 -20.74
CA GLY A 175 -16.08 -2.97 -20.51
C GLY A 175 -16.87 -3.23 -19.22
N VAL A 176 -16.33 -4.03 -18.29
CA VAL A 176 -16.99 -4.34 -17.01
C VAL A 176 -16.96 -3.16 -16.03
N LEU A 177 -15.96 -2.28 -16.13
CA LEU A 177 -15.82 -1.14 -15.22
C LEU A 177 -16.98 -0.15 -15.40
N GLU A 178 -17.54 -0.06 -16.60
CA GLU A 178 -18.68 0.79 -16.95
C GLU A 178 -20.04 0.21 -16.53
N ARG A 179 -20.08 -1.01 -15.97
CA ARG A 179 -21.32 -1.66 -15.54
C ARG A 179 -21.70 -1.27 -14.11
N ASP A 180 -23.00 -1.06 -13.89
CA ASP A 180 -23.53 -0.72 -12.57
C ASP A 180 -23.40 -1.85 -11.54
N GLU A 181 -23.59 -3.09 -12.00
CA GLU A 181 -23.57 -4.30 -11.18
C GLU A 181 -22.42 -5.23 -11.61
N VAL A 182 -21.48 -5.44 -10.70
CA VAL A 182 -20.27 -6.22 -10.95
C VAL A 182 -19.97 -7.15 -9.79
N MET A 183 -19.17 -8.17 -10.07
CA MET A 183 -18.75 -9.18 -9.12
C MET A 183 -17.23 -9.32 -9.17
N LEU A 184 -16.61 -9.28 -7.99
CA LEU A 184 -15.21 -9.63 -7.79
C LEU A 184 -15.13 -11.05 -7.21
N VAL A 185 -14.38 -11.92 -7.84
CA VAL A 185 -14.12 -13.29 -7.37
C VAL A 185 -12.63 -13.45 -7.12
N ARG A 186 -12.25 -13.81 -5.89
CA ARG A 186 -10.86 -14.14 -5.55
C ARG A 186 -10.63 -15.63 -5.70
N VAL A 187 -9.77 -15.99 -6.63
CA VAL A 187 -9.20 -17.33 -6.73
C VAL A 187 -7.75 -17.32 -6.25
N GLU A 188 -7.16 -18.50 -6.10
CA GLU A 188 -5.72 -18.64 -5.91
C GLU A 188 -4.96 -17.92 -7.02
N SER A 189 -3.99 -17.08 -6.63
CA SER A 189 -3.16 -16.39 -7.61
C SER A 189 -2.34 -17.41 -8.41
N PRO A 190 -2.32 -17.33 -9.75
CA PRO A 190 -1.43 -18.14 -10.56
C PRO A 190 0.04 -17.68 -10.49
N GLY A 191 0.34 -16.66 -9.67
CA GLY A 191 1.66 -16.06 -9.53
C GLY A 191 1.97 -14.96 -10.56
N GLY A 192 3.20 -14.44 -10.49
CA GLY A 192 3.64 -13.34 -11.35
C GLY A 192 2.94 -12.02 -11.00
N ARG A 193 2.47 -11.29 -12.01
CA ARG A 193 1.73 -10.03 -11.82
C ARG A 193 0.24 -10.24 -11.56
N LEU A 194 -0.29 -11.46 -11.53
CA LEU A 194 -1.74 -11.69 -11.36
C LEU A 194 -2.11 -11.76 -9.87
N THR A 195 -3.10 -10.98 -9.46
CA THR A 195 -3.60 -10.96 -8.07
C THR A 195 -4.42 -12.20 -7.71
N GLY A 196 -4.99 -12.89 -8.69
CA GLY A 196 -6.04 -13.89 -8.47
C GLY A 196 -7.46 -13.31 -8.40
N TRP A 197 -7.62 -11.99 -8.43
CA TRP A 197 -8.94 -11.37 -8.61
C TRP A 197 -9.43 -11.49 -10.06
N ARG A 198 -10.73 -11.74 -10.20
CA ARG A 198 -11.47 -11.68 -11.45
C ARG A 198 -12.64 -10.73 -11.29
N LEU A 199 -12.79 -9.78 -12.21
CA LEU A 199 -13.90 -8.81 -12.24
C LEU A 199 -14.82 -9.14 -13.41
N THR A 200 -16.06 -9.47 -13.11
CA THR A 200 -17.07 -9.88 -14.10
C THR A 200 -18.38 -9.10 -13.91
N PRO A 201 -19.26 -9.07 -14.91
CA PRO A 201 -20.65 -8.69 -14.68
C PRO A 201 -21.29 -9.57 -13.60
N ALA A 202 -22.22 -9.02 -12.83
CA ALA A 202 -22.94 -9.78 -11.80
C ALA A 202 -23.83 -10.89 -12.39
N GLU A 203 -24.30 -10.69 -13.63
CA GLU A 203 -25.10 -11.67 -14.40
C GLU A 203 -24.30 -12.89 -14.88
N GLY A 204 -22.97 -12.84 -14.79
CA GLY A 204 -22.06 -13.92 -15.18
C GLY A 204 -21.24 -13.58 -16.43
N LEU A 205 -20.60 -14.62 -16.98
CA LEU A 205 -19.81 -14.55 -18.21
C LEU A 205 -20.59 -15.15 -19.37
N GLU A 206 -20.59 -14.49 -20.51
CA GLU A 206 -21.06 -15.00 -21.79
C GLU A 206 -19.91 -15.57 -22.63
N GLU A 207 -20.19 -16.45 -23.59
CA GLU A 207 -19.17 -17.05 -24.46
C GLU A 207 -18.44 -16.00 -25.33
N ALA A 208 -19.11 -14.87 -25.61
CA ALA A 208 -18.55 -13.78 -26.39
C ALA A 208 -17.72 -12.79 -25.57
N ASP A 209 -17.67 -12.94 -24.24
CA ASP A 209 -16.94 -12.01 -23.38
C ASP A 209 -15.43 -12.14 -23.60
N GLU A 210 -14.80 -11.02 -23.93
CA GLU A 210 -13.36 -10.91 -24.00
C GLU A 210 -12.80 -10.61 -22.61
N VAL A 211 -11.69 -11.26 -22.26
CA VAL A 211 -10.99 -11.06 -20.98
C VAL A 211 -9.69 -10.32 -21.23
N GLU A 212 -9.46 -9.28 -20.45
CA GLU A 212 -8.24 -8.50 -20.41
C GLU A 212 -7.60 -8.55 -19.01
N SER A 213 -6.36 -8.07 -18.93
CA SER A 213 -5.58 -8.03 -17.69
C SER A 213 -5.29 -6.57 -17.37
N VAL A 214 -5.86 -6.06 -16.28
CA VAL A 214 -5.83 -4.64 -15.94
C VAL A 214 -5.09 -4.43 -14.62
N PRO A 215 -4.12 -3.51 -14.55
CA PRO A 215 -3.44 -3.17 -13.29
C PRO A 215 -4.42 -2.67 -12.22
N VAL A 216 -4.13 -2.98 -10.96
CA VAL A 216 -4.96 -2.57 -9.81
C VAL A 216 -5.10 -1.05 -9.74
N HIS A 217 -4.03 -0.28 -10.01
CA HIS A 217 -4.12 1.19 -10.02
C HIS A 217 -5.02 1.74 -11.13
N VAL A 218 -5.14 1.06 -12.27
CA VAL A 218 -6.09 1.45 -13.34
C VAL A 218 -7.53 1.22 -12.87
N ILE A 219 -7.80 0.11 -12.17
CA ILE A 219 -9.10 -0.14 -11.56
C ILE A 219 -9.39 0.89 -10.47
N PHE A 220 -8.41 1.22 -9.63
CA PHE A 220 -8.55 2.25 -8.60
C PHE A 220 -8.95 3.61 -9.19
N ASN A 221 -8.29 4.03 -10.28
CA ASN A 221 -8.60 5.31 -10.93
C ASN A 221 -9.99 5.33 -11.57
N ALA A 222 -10.47 4.19 -12.08
CA ALA A 222 -11.81 4.09 -12.65
C ALA A 222 -12.91 3.97 -11.58
N ARG A 223 -12.69 3.10 -10.59
CA ARG A 223 -13.68 2.66 -9.59
C ARG A 223 -13.00 2.30 -8.25
N PRO A 224 -12.65 3.30 -7.44
CA PRO A 224 -11.86 3.09 -6.22
C PRO A 224 -12.58 2.25 -5.15
N GLU A 225 -13.91 2.16 -5.21
CA GLU A 225 -14.71 1.32 -4.31
C GLU A 225 -14.42 -0.17 -4.49
N LEU A 226 -14.00 -0.60 -5.68
CA LEU A 226 -13.74 -2.02 -5.96
C LEU A 226 -12.55 -2.56 -5.15
N LEU A 227 -11.65 -1.68 -4.72
CA LEU A 227 -10.49 -2.06 -3.92
C LEU A 227 -10.87 -2.43 -2.48
N ASP A 228 -12.05 -2.04 -1.98
CA ASP A 228 -12.45 -2.25 -0.59
C ASP A 228 -12.39 -3.74 -0.20
N ALA A 229 -12.79 -4.63 -1.11
CA ALA A 229 -12.76 -6.08 -0.89
C ALA A 229 -11.43 -6.74 -1.28
N MET A 230 -10.48 -6.03 -1.90
CA MET A 230 -9.37 -6.66 -2.61
C MET A 230 -8.29 -7.31 -1.73
N LEU A 231 -8.36 -7.12 -0.41
CA LEU A 231 -7.51 -7.87 0.54
C LEU A 231 -8.16 -9.16 1.05
N LEU A 232 -9.40 -9.49 0.65
CA LEU A 232 -9.98 -10.77 1.02
C LEU A 232 -9.17 -11.93 0.42
N PRO A 233 -9.00 -13.04 1.16
CA PRO A 233 -8.24 -14.18 0.68
C PRO A 233 -9.00 -14.95 -0.43
N PRO A 234 -8.32 -15.89 -1.12
CA PRO A 234 -8.97 -16.83 -2.04
C PRO A 234 -10.23 -17.49 -1.49
N GLY A 235 -11.19 -17.73 -2.38
CA GLY A 235 -12.50 -18.31 -2.05
C GLY A 235 -13.58 -17.27 -1.76
N TYR A 236 -13.22 -16.00 -1.58
CA TYR A 236 -14.18 -14.92 -1.36
C TYR A 236 -14.72 -14.32 -2.66
N LEU A 237 -15.94 -13.82 -2.56
CA LEU A 237 -16.65 -13.11 -3.62
C LEU A 237 -17.27 -11.84 -3.03
N ALA A 238 -17.17 -10.74 -3.78
CA ALA A 238 -17.74 -9.45 -3.43
C ALA A 238 -18.65 -8.95 -4.55
N LEU A 239 -19.90 -8.62 -4.22
CA LEU A 239 -20.87 -8.03 -5.15
C LEU A 239 -20.92 -6.53 -4.96
N TYR A 240 -20.99 -5.81 -6.08
CA TYR A 240 -21.13 -4.37 -6.11
C TYR A 240 -22.34 -3.98 -6.95
N GLY A 241 -23.08 -2.98 -6.47
CA GLY A 241 -24.21 -2.39 -7.18
C GLY A 241 -24.23 -0.88 -6.97
N GLY A 242 -24.35 -0.11 -8.05
CA GLY A 242 -24.43 1.35 -7.99
C GLY A 242 -23.22 2.01 -7.30
N GLY A 243 -22.02 1.47 -7.54
CA GLY A 243 -20.76 2.00 -6.96
C GLY A 243 -20.58 1.71 -5.47
N ARG A 244 -21.22 0.66 -4.94
CA ARG A 244 -21.15 0.28 -3.52
C ARG A 244 -20.97 -1.23 -3.39
N LEU A 245 -20.14 -1.64 -2.44
CA LEU A 245 -20.05 -3.03 -1.97
C LEU A 245 -21.36 -3.41 -1.28
N THR A 246 -22.08 -4.38 -1.84
CA THR A 246 -23.40 -4.79 -1.34
C THR A 246 -23.37 -6.09 -0.55
N THR A 247 -22.54 -7.05 -0.97
CA THR A 247 -22.55 -8.39 -0.38
C THR A 247 -21.17 -9.00 -0.43
N ILE A 248 -20.79 -9.72 0.63
CA ILE A 248 -19.60 -10.57 0.67
C ILE A 248 -20.03 -12.01 0.92
N VAL A 249 -19.52 -12.91 0.09
CA VAL A 249 -19.77 -14.34 0.16
C VAL A 249 -18.44 -15.06 0.40
N ASN A 250 -18.42 -16.01 1.34
CA ASN A 250 -17.24 -16.79 1.66
C ASN A 250 -17.08 -18.03 0.76
N GLU A 251 -16.00 -18.79 0.97
CA GLU A 251 -15.70 -20.02 0.23
C GLU A 251 -16.78 -21.11 0.35
N ALA A 252 -17.57 -21.10 1.43
CA ALA A 252 -18.67 -22.02 1.67
C ALA A 252 -19.96 -21.60 0.94
N ASN A 253 -19.93 -20.52 0.15
CA ASN A 253 -21.07 -19.86 -0.48
C ASN A 253 -22.09 -19.32 0.54
N GLU A 254 -21.62 -18.90 1.71
CA GLU A 254 -22.43 -18.26 2.73
C GLU A 254 -22.23 -16.74 2.66
N ILE A 255 -23.33 -16.00 2.80
CA ILE A 255 -23.28 -14.54 2.93
C ILE A 255 -22.74 -14.23 4.33
N VAL A 256 -21.55 -13.64 4.38
CA VAL A 256 -20.88 -13.25 5.64
C VAL A 256 -21.08 -11.77 5.97
N TRP A 257 -21.52 -10.99 4.99
CA TRP A 257 -21.94 -9.61 5.17
C TRP A 257 -22.88 -9.19 4.05
N ASP A 258 -23.94 -8.48 4.39
CA ASP A 258 -24.92 -7.92 3.45
C ASP A 258 -25.31 -6.50 3.88
N TRP A 259 -25.02 -5.52 3.03
CA TRP A 259 -25.34 -4.12 3.25
C TRP A 259 -26.82 -3.87 3.60
N ALA A 260 -27.75 -4.62 3.01
CA ALA A 260 -29.18 -4.45 3.28
C ALA A 260 -29.57 -4.85 4.72
N THR A 261 -28.80 -5.76 5.33
CA THR A 261 -29.07 -6.29 6.67
C THR A 261 -28.16 -5.64 7.72
N ASP A 262 -26.88 -5.48 7.40
CA ASP A 262 -25.83 -5.06 8.32
C ASP A 262 -25.54 -3.55 8.26
N GLY A 263 -26.00 -2.86 7.21
CA GLY A 263 -25.79 -1.43 7.01
C GLY A 263 -24.40 -1.09 6.48
N ASP A 264 -23.98 0.16 6.67
CA ASP A 264 -22.69 0.65 6.17
C ASP A 264 -21.51 0.04 6.94
N LEU A 265 -20.43 -0.25 6.21
CA LEU A 265 -19.16 -0.63 6.83
C LEU A 265 -18.66 0.52 7.72
N PRO A 266 -18.12 0.24 8.92
CA PRO A 266 -17.57 1.26 9.79
C PRO A 266 -16.37 1.94 9.11
N ARG A 267 -16.57 3.16 8.59
CA ARG A 267 -15.50 3.90 7.89
C ARG A 267 -14.52 4.62 8.83
N ASP A 268 -14.84 4.70 10.13
CA ASP A 268 -14.26 5.73 11.01
C ASP A 268 -13.84 5.24 12.41
N ARG A 269 -13.46 3.96 12.58
CA ARG A 269 -12.98 3.44 13.87
C ARG A 269 -11.55 3.85 14.25
N ALA A 270 -10.91 4.73 13.48
CA ALA A 270 -9.60 5.30 13.81
C ALA A 270 -9.59 5.93 15.24
N SER A 271 -10.69 6.57 15.67
CA SER A 271 -10.80 7.14 17.02
C SER A 271 -11.09 6.12 18.15
N GLU A 272 -11.78 5.01 17.88
CA GLU A 272 -12.14 4.04 18.94
C GLU A 272 -10.96 3.13 19.33
N LEU A 273 -10.08 2.79 18.37
CA LEU A 273 -8.92 1.95 18.63
C LEU A 273 -7.79 2.67 19.39
N GLY A 274 -7.69 4.00 19.29
CA GLY A 274 -6.82 4.80 20.17
C GLY A 274 -7.19 4.68 21.66
N SER A 275 -8.48 4.44 21.98
CA SER A 275 -8.93 4.22 23.37
C SER A 275 -8.73 2.79 23.88
N LEU A 276 -8.74 1.77 23.01
CA LEU A 276 -8.64 0.36 23.42
C LEU A 276 -7.20 -0.15 23.60
N ILE A 277 -6.22 0.50 22.96
CA ILE A 277 -4.79 0.17 23.12
C ILE A 277 -4.29 0.55 24.53
N GLY A 278 -5.07 1.31 25.32
CA GLY A 278 -4.77 1.59 26.73
C GLY A 278 -5.21 0.52 27.75
N ALA A 279 -5.98 -0.51 27.38
CA ALA A 279 -6.62 -1.39 28.37
C ALA A 279 -6.53 -2.91 28.11
N GLY A 280 -6.02 -3.37 26.97
CA GLY A 280 -5.89 -4.79 26.66
C GLY A 280 -4.50 -5.13 26.17
N ALA A 281 -3.82 -6.05 26.85
CA ALA A 281 -2.54 -6.60 26.39
C ALA A 281 -2.74 -7.28 25.03
N PHE A 282 -2.43 -6.56 23.96
CA PHE A 282 -2.23 -7.15 22.64
C PHE A 282 -1.08 -8.15 22.77
N VAL A 283 -1.37 -9.44 22.59
CA VAL A 283 -0.35 -10.46 22.47
C VAL A 283 -0.04 -10.58 20.98
N PRO A 284 1.04 -9.95 20.48
CA PRO A 284 1.39 -10.06 19.07
C PRO A 284 1.64 -11.53 18.75
N LYS A 285 0.81 -12.10 17.87
CA LYS A 285 1.22 -13.31 17.13
C LYS A 285 2.41 -12.91 16.25
N PRO A 286 3.47 -13.74 16.17
CA PRO A 286 4.59 -13.46 15.28
C PRO A 286 4.06 -13.36 13.86
N ARG A 287 4.16 -12.16 13.27
CA ARG A 287 3.84 -11.93 11.87
C ARG A 287 4.90 -12.64 11.01
N PRO A 288 4.52 -13.23 9.86
CA PRO A 288 5.50 -13.72 8.91
C PRO A 288 6.42 -12.56 8.50
N LYS A 289 7.73 -12.82 8.49
CA LYS A 289 8.74 -11.81 8.18
C LYS A 289 8.45 -11.19 6.80
N PRO A 290 8.49 -9.86 6.64
CA PRO A 290 8.47 -9.26 5.32
C PRO A 290 9.66 -9.81 4.54
N LEU A 291 9.37 -10.43 3.39
CA LEU A 291 10.39 -10.79 2.40
C LEU A 291 10.90 -9.49 1.78
N LEU A 292 11.83 -8.84 2.48
CA LEU A 292 12.68 -7.84 1.85
C LEU A 292 13.65 -8.61 0.94
N GLU A 293 13.33 -8.70 -0.35
CA GLU A 293 14.26 -9.25 -1.34
C GLU A 293 15.43 -8.27 -1.53
N PRO A 294 16.68 -8.67 -1.24
CA PRO A 294 17.84 -7.92 -1.69
C PRO A 294 18.09 -8.20 -3.17
N LEU A 295 18.26 -7.13 -3.97
CA LEU A 295 18.76 -7.21 -5.35
C LEU A 295 20.21 -7.73 -5.42
#